data_AF-A0A965PFW0-F1
#
_entry.id   AF-A0A965PFW0-F1
#
_cell.length_a   1.000
_cell.length_b   1.000
_cell.length_c   1.000
_cell.angle_alpha   90.00
_cell.angle_beta   90.00
_cell.angle_gamma   90.00
#
_symmetry.space_group_name_H-M   'P 1'
#
loop_
_entity.id
_entity.type
_entity.pdbx_description
1 polymer ?
#
loop_
_entity_poly.entity_id
_entity_poly.type
_entity_poly.pdbx_seq_one_letter_code
_entity_poly.pdbx_strand_id
1 'polypeptide(L)'
;MQNKIEDLRNHLFACLESLADPEKPMELDRAKAIADVAQVIINSAKVEVDFINKVGGVGTNFIPQETRPKYERITNTTSDNKMA
;
A
#
# COMPACT_ATOMS: atom_id res chain seq x y z
N MET A 1 -14.68 -10.59 -5.64
CA MET A 1 -13.47 -11.04 -4.89
C MET A 1 -12.66 -9.81 -4.54
N GLN A 2 -12.04 -9.80 -3.37
CA GLN A 2 -11.14 -8.76 -2.91
C GLN A 2 -9.70 -9.17 -3.26
N ASN A 3 -9.04 -8.41 -4.14
CA ASN A 3 -7.78 -8.80 -4.75
C ASN A 3 -6.78 -7.65 -4.87
N LYS A 4 -6.96 -6.57 -4.11
CA LYS A 4 -6.04 -5.44 -4.10
C LYS A 4 -5.18 -5.44 -2.83
N ILE A 5 -4.08 -4.69 -2.85
CA ILE A 5 -3.19 -4.57 -1.69
C ILE A 5 -3.90 -3.97 -0.46
N GLU A 6 -4.83 -3.03 -0.64
CA GLU A 6 -5.62 -2.49 0.47
C GLU A 6 -6.47 -3.57 1.16
N ASP A 7 -7.07 -4.48 0.39
CA ASP A 7 -7.89 -5.55 0.96
C ASP A 7 -7.04 -6.51 1.79
N LEU A 8 -5.86 -6.89 1.28
CA LEU A 8 -4.93 -7.74 2.02
C LEU A 8 -4.54 -7.09 3.35
N ARG A 9 -4.23 -5.79 3.34
CA ARG A 9 -3.87 -5.04 4.55
C ARG A 9 -5.02 -5.02 5.54
N ASN A 10 -6.25 -4.80 5.09
CA ASN A 10 -7.43 -4.80 5.94
C ASN A 10 -7.62 -6.16 6.64
N HIS A 11 -7.47 -7.27 5.91
CA HIS A 11 -7.55 -8.61 6.50
C HIS A 11 -6.44 -8.89 7.51
N LEU A 12 -5.22 -8.41 7.24
CA LEU A 12 -4.11 -8.52 8.18
C LEU A 12 -4.34 -7.71 9.44
N PHE A 13 -4.88 -6.50 9.34
CA PHE A 13 -5.26 -5.71 10.52
C PHE A 13 -6.36 -6.38 11.33
N ALA A 14 -7.40 -6.91 10.69
CA ALA A 14 -8.42 -7.68 11.39
C ALA A 14 -7.85 -8.92 12.11
N CYS A 15 -6.85 -9.58 11.50
CA CYS A 15 -6.13 -10.67 12.15
C CYS A 15 -5.33 -10.20 13.38
N LEU A 16 -4.67 -9.03 13.29
CA LEU A 16 -3.95 -8.44 14.42
C LEU A 16 -4.89 -8.05 15.56
N GLU A 17 -6.03 -7.44 15.25
CA GLU A 17 -7.07 -7.10 16.22
C GLU A 17 -7.60 -8.37 16.91
N SER A 18 -7.88 -9.41 16.13
CA SER A 18 -8.35 -10.70 16.65
C SER A 18 -7.29 -11.40 17.51
N LEU A 19 -6.00 -11.22 17.23
CA LEU A 19 -4.91 -11.73 18.07
C LEU A 19 -4.77 -10.95 19.38
N ALA A 20 -5.04 -9.65 19.34
CA ALA A 20 -4.93 -8.76 20.48
C ALA A 20 -6.17 -8.78 21.40
N ASP A 21 -7.27 -9.41 20.98
CA ASP A 21 -8.49 -9.56 21.76
C ASP A 21 -8.22 -10.41 23.02
N PRO A 22 -8.32 -9.84 24.23
CA PRO A 22 -8.04 -10.58 25.47
C PRO A 22 -9.20 -11.50 25.88
N GLU A 23 -10.42 -11.26 25.40
CA GLU A 23 -11.61 -12.06 25.73
C GLU A 23 -11.76 -13.24 24.77
N LYS A 24 -11.42 -13.03 23.49
CA LYS A 24 -11.55 -14.05 22.45
C LYS A 24 -10.41 -13.99 21.43
N PRO A 25 -9.18 -14.34 21.84
CA PRO A 25 -8.04 -14.30 20.93
C PRO A 25 -8.19 -15.34 19.81
N MET A 26 -7.68 -15.00 18.63
CA MET A 26 -7.51 -15.95 17.53
C MET A 26 -6.48 -17.04 17.90
N GLU A 27 -6.75 -18.28 17.48
CA GLU A 27 -5.79 -19.38 17.56
C GLU A 27 -4.47 -19.07 16.82
N LEU A 28 -3.34 -19.32 17.49
CA LEU A 28 -2.01 -18.97 16.98
C LEU A 28 -1.66 -19.67 15.66
N ASP A 29 -2.05 -20.94 15.49
CA ASP A 29 -1.79 -21.67 14.25
C ASP A 29 -2.56 -21.08 13.06
N ARG A 30 -3.76 -20.56 13.31
CA ARG A 30 -4.56 -19.87 12.29
C ARG A 30 -3.91 -18.54 11.92
N ALA A 31 -3.48 -17.77 12.92
CA ALA A 31 -2.76 -16.52 12.68
C ALA A 31 -1.47 -16.74 11.88
N LYS A 32 -0.72 -17.81 12.20
CA LYS A 32 0.48 -18.18 11.46
C LYS A 32 0.18 -18.54 10.01
N ALA A 33 -0.86 -19.35 9.76
CA ALA A 33 -1.29 -19.69 8.41
C ALA A 33 -1.70 -18.43 7.59
N ILE A 34 -2.39 -17.48 8.23
CA ILE A 34 -2.73 -16.19 7.60
C ILE A 34 -1.46 -15.41 7.22
N ALA A 35 -0.50 -15.31 8.14
CA ALA A 35 0.77 -14.62 7.91
C ALA A 35 1.57 -15.26 6.76
N ASP A 36 1.62 -16.59 6.70
CA ASP A 36 2.33 -17.33 5.65
C ASP A 36 1.72 -17.08 4.26
N VAL A 37 0.39 -17.13 4.13
CA VAL A 37 -0.29 -16.84 2.86
C VAL A 37 -0.11 -15.38 2.46
N ALA A 38 -0.22 -14.45 3.41
CA ALA A 38 0.02 -13.03 3.13
C ALA A 38 1.45 -12.77 2.65
N GLN A 39 2.44 -13.48 3.19
CA GLN A 39 3.82 -13.36 2.75
C GLN A 39 4.01 -13.76 1.28
N VAL A 40 3.30 -14.79 0.82
CA VAL A 40 3.29 -15.20 -0.60
C VAL A 40 2.74 -14.09 -1.49
N ILE A 41 1.63 -13.46 -1.08
CA ILE A 41 1.02 -12.35 -1.84
C ILE A 41 1.95 -11.13 -1.88
N ILE A 42 2.57 -10.77 -0.75
CA ILE A 42 3.54 -9.67 -0.68
C ILE A 42 4.74 -9.95 -1.61
N ASN A 43 5.19 -11.20 -1.71
CA ASN A 43 6.27 -11.55 -2.63
C ASN A 43 5.86 -11.41 -4.10
N SER A 44 4.62 -11.75 -4.47
CA SER A 44 4.08 -11.46 -5.80
C SER A 44 4.09 -9.95 -6.10
N ALA A 45 3.66 -9.14 -5.12
CA ALA A 45 3.63 -7.69 -5.23
C ALA A 45 5.03 -7.09 -5.47
N LYS A 46 6.06 -7.62 -4.80
CA LYS A 46 7.45 -7.20 -5.01
C LYS A 46 7.91 -7.45 -6.44
N VAL A 47 7.56 -8.60 -7.02
CA VAL A 47 7.88 -8.92 -8.42
C VAL A 47 7.19 -7.97 -9.39
N GLU A 48 5.95 -7.57 -9.10
CA GLU A 48 5.24 -6.57 -9.89
C GLU A 48 5.91 -5.18 -9.83
N VAL A 49 6.39 -4.77 -8.64
CA VAL A 49 7.19 -3.54 -8.49
C VAL A 49 8.50 -3.62 -9.29
N ASP A 50 9.19 -4.77 -9.22
CA ASP A 50 10.41 -4.98 -9.99
C ASP A 50 10.17 -4.90 -11.50
N PHE A 51 9.05 -5.45 -11.97
CA PHE A 51 8.63 -5.34 -13.37
C PHE A 51 8.39 -3.89 -13.77
N ILE A 52 7.64 -3.13 -12.96
CA ILE A 52 7.39 -1.69 -13.19
C ILE A 52 8.71 -0.91 -13.29
N ASN A 53 9.64 -1.15 -12.36
CA ASN A 53 10.92 -0.45 -12.32
C ASN A 53 11.80 -0.75 -13.54
N LYS A 54 11.72 -1.96 -14.10
CA LYS A 54 12.54 -2.39 -15.24
C LYS A 54 11.96 -1.99 -16.60
N VAL A 55 10.64 -2.11 -16.76
CA VAL A 55 9.97 -1.93 -18.06
C VAL A 55 9.42 -0.52 -18.23
N GLY A 56 9.25 0.21 -17.13
CA GLY A 56 8.53 1.47 -17.11
C GLY A 56 7.03 1.22 -17.03
N GLY A 57 6.42 1.64 -15.91
CA GLY A 57 5.01 1.47 -15.66
C GLY A 57 4.54 2.37 -14.53
N VAL A 58 3.22 2.49 -14.39
CA VAL A 58 2.58 3.31 -13.38
C VAL A 58 1.70 2.41 -12.51
N GLY A 59 2.23 1.38 -11.86
CA GLY A 59 1.43 0.49 -11.01
C GLY A 59 0.77 -0.69 -11.75
N THR A 60 0.01 -1.48 -10.99
CA THR A 60 -0.63 -2.72 -11.44
C THR A 60 -2.07 -2.81 -10.94
N ASN A 61 -2.81 -3.83 -11.37
CA ASN A 61 -4.13 -4.13 -10.82
C ASN A 61 -4.09 -4.53 -9.33
N PHE A 62 -2.93 -4.97 -8.83
CA PHE A 62 -2.73 -5.32 -7.43
C PHE A 62 -2.29 -4.11 -6.60
N ILE A 63 -1.37 -3.28 -7.13
CA ILE A 63 -0.89 -2.03 -6.53
C ILE A 63 -1.37 -0.85 -7.40
N PRO A 64 -2.54 -0.27 -7.10
CA PRO A 64 -3.09 0.82 -7.90
C PRO A 64 -2.27 2.10 -7.75
N GLN A 65 -2.18 2.91 -8.82
CA GLN A 65 -1.85 4.32 -8.68
C GLN A 65 -3.11 5.05 -8.28
N GLU A 66 -3.21 5.43 -7.01
CA GLU A 66 -4.04 6.58 -6.71
C GLU A 66 -3.43 7.78 -7.42
N THR A 67 -4.23 8.50 -8.20
CA THR A 67 -3.82 9.80 -8.71
C THR A 67 -3.53 10.68 -7.50
N ARG A 68 -2.25 10.81 -7.12
CA ARG A 68 -1.88 11.79 -6.10
C ARG A 68 -2.39 13.13 -6.62
N PRO A 69 -3.21 13.86 -5.85
CA PRO A 69 -3.60 15.20 -6.26
C PRO A 69 -2.30 15.96 -6.53
N LYS A 70 -2.16 16.51 -7.75
CA LYS A 70 -1.00 17.32 -8.10
C LYS A 70 -1.00 18.47 -7.10
N TYR A 71 -0.03 18.49 -6.18
CA TYR A 71 0.26 19.71 -5.44
C TYR A 71 0.63 20.75 -6.51
N GLU A 72 -0.25 21.72 -6.73
CA GLU A 72 0.09 22.90 -7.52
C GLU A 72 1.34 23.49 -6.89
N ARG A 73 2.42 23.54 -7.66
CA ARG A 73 3.60 24.30 -7.25
C ARG A 73 3.14 25.75 -7.11
N ILE A 74 3.00 26.22 -5.88
CA ILE A 74 2.96 27.65 -5.57
C ILE A 74 4.28 28.26 -6.04
N THR A 75 4.32 28.68 -7.30
CA THR A 75 5.40 29.53 -7.80
C THR A 75 5.13 30.94 -7.28
N ASN A 76 5.73 31.27 -6.14
CA ASN A 76 5.86 32.66 -5.73
C ASN A 76 6.83 33.33 -6.70
N THR A 77 6.35 33.73 -7.88
CA THR A 77 7.01 34.75 -8.68
C THR A 77 6.90 36.03 -7.87
N THR A 78 7.97 36.36 -7.16
CA THR A 78 8.23 37.72 -6.69
C THR A 78 8.19 38.61 -7.92
N SER A 79 7.03 39.24 -8.14
CA SER A 79 6.84 40.33 -9.07
C SER A 79 7.81 41.44 -8.68
N ASP A 80 8.79 41.66 -9.55
CA ASP A 80 9.32 42.96 -9.93
C ASP A 80 9.27 44.02 -8.83
N ASN A 81 10.20 43.95 -7.86
CA ASN A 81 10.63 45.17 -7.20
C ASN A 81 11.56 45.89 -8.20
N LYS A 82 10.95 46.70 -9.06
CA LYS A 82 11.65 47.64 -9.95
C LYS A 82 12.58 48.50 -9.11
N MET A 83 13.88 48.21 -9.17
CA MET A 83 14.91 49.21 -8.99
C MET A 83 15.06 49.96 -10.32
N ALA A 84 14.51 51.18 -10.36
CA ALA A 84 14.98 52.35 -11.12
C ALA A 84 13.92 53.45 -11.03
#